data_AF-A0A9D7EGX6-F1
#
_entry.id   AF-A0A9D7EGX6-F1
#
_cell.length_a   1.000
_cell.length_b   1.000
_cell.length_c   1.000
_cell.angle_alpha   90.00
_cell.angle_beta   90.00
_cell.angle_gamma   90.00
#
_symmetry.space_group_name_H-M   'P 1'
#
loop_
_entity.id
_entity.type
_entity.pdbx_description
1 polymer ?
#
loop_
_entity_poly.entity_id
_entity_poly.type
_entity_poly.pdbx_seq_one_letter_code
_entity_poly.pdbx_strand_id
1 'polypeptide(L)'
;MSLHIAVTDAPPPDYICGDADNSGSVNISDVVRIINYIFSGGTVPDPLESADVDCNSSVTISDVVYLISHIFSGGPVPCAACLP
;
A
#
# COMPACT_ATOMS: atom_id res chain seq x y z
N MET A 1 29.72 8.85 24.85
CA MET A 1 28.29 8.52 25.00
C MET A 1 27.64 8.87 23.68
N SER A 2 27.75 7.99 22.68
CA SER A 2 27.27 8.24 21.33
C SER A 2 25.84 7.74 21.22
N LEU A 3 24.90 8.68 21.25
CA LEU A 3 23.48 8.38 21.14
C LEU A 3 23.18 7.99 19.69
N HIS A 4 22.66 6.78 19.51
CA HIS A 4 22.25 6.23 18.22
C HIS A 4 20.99 6.97 17.77
N ILE A 5 21.11 7.78 16.71
CA ILE A 5 19.96 8.17 15.90
C ILE A 5 19.55 6.92 15.12
N ALA A 6 18.58 6.18 15.64
CA ALA A 6 17.91 5.14 14.89
C ALA A 6 16.92 5.80 13.92
N VAL A 7 17.43 6.47 12.89
CA VAL A 7 16.75 6.44 11.60
C VAL A 7 17.22 5.13 11.01
N THR A 8 16.40 4.09 11.11
CA THR A 8 16.65 2.85 10.36
C THR A 8 16.56 3.24 8.89
N ASP A 9 17.73 3.46 8.28
CA ASP A 9 17.98 3.73 6.88
C ASP A 9 17.65 2.48 6.05
N ALA A 10 16.40 2.01 6.16
CA ALA A 10 15.88 0.99 5.27
C ALA A 10 15.77 1.65 3.89
N PRO A 11 16.32 1.03 2.83
CA PRO A 11 16.16 1.55 1.49
C PRO A 11 14.66 1.74 1.20
N PRO A 12 14.29 2.78 0.44
CA PRO A 12 12.90 2.98 0.04
C PRO A 12 12.38 1.71 -0.63
N PRO A 13 11.10 1.37 -0.44
CA PRO A 13 10.55 0.16 -1.01
C PRO A 13 10.70 0.15 -2.53
N ASP A 14 11.03 -1.01 -3.10
CA ASP A 14 11.07 -1.24 -4.56
C ASP A 14 9.65 -1.31 -5.18
N TYR A 15 8.63 -0.84 -4.48
CA TYR A 15 7.22 -0.88 -4.89
C TYR A 15 6.50 0.43 -4.57
N ILE A 16 5.39 0.67 -5.26
CA ILE A 16 4.54 1.83 -5.04
C ILE A 16 3.41 1.44 -4.09
N CYS A 17 3.26 2.17 -2.98
CA CYS A 17 2.15 1.91 -2.05
C CYS A 17 0.81 2.30 -2.69
N GLY A 18 -0.13 1.36 -2.67
CA GLY A 18 -1.40 1.43 -3.39
C GLY A 18 -1.38 0.83 -4.80
N ASP A 19 -0.23 0.43 -5.35
CA ASP A 19 -0.11 -0.22 -6.67
C ASP A 19 -0.14 -1.75 -6.53
N ALA A 20 -1.29 -2.26 -6.08
CA ALA A 20 -1.50 -3.67 -5.78
C ALA A 20 -1.33 -4.60 -7.00
N ASP A 21 -1.47 -4.07 -8.22
CA ASP A 21 -1.29 -4.85 -9.45
C ASP A 21 0.07 -4.66 -10.15
N ASN A 22 0.98 -3.88 -9.55
CA ASN A 22 2.33 -3.57 -10.05
C ASN A 22 2.31 -2.94 -11.46
N SER A 23 1.31 -2.12 -11.75
CA SER A 23 1.17 -1.44 -13.04
C SER A 23 2.04 -0.19 -13.15
N GLY A 24 2.64 0.26 -12.05
CA GLY A 24 3.35 1.52 -11.93
C GLY A 24 2.43 2.72 -11.68
N SER A 25 1.15 2.51 -11.35
CA SER A 25 0.16 3.58 -11.21
C SER A 25 -0.97 3.23 -10.25
N VAL A 26 -1.14 4.02 -9.20
CA VAL A 26 -2.23 3.85 -8.23
C VAL A 26 -3.57 4.28 -8.81
N ASN A 27 -4.45 3.31 -9.07
CA ASN A 27 -5.74 3.52 -9.70
C ASN A 27 -6.80 2.49 -9.28
N ILE A 28 -7.93 2.45 -9.98
CA ILE A 28 -9.06 1.57 -9.63
C ILE A 28 -8.75 0.08 -9.86
N SER A 29 -7.81 -0.27 -10.73
CA SER A 29 -7.40 -1.66 -10.94
C SER A 29 -6.78 -2.26 -9.68
N ASP A 30 -6.05 -1.46 -8.90
CA ASP A 30 -5.49 -1.85 -7.60
C ASP A 30 -6.57 -2.16 -6.58
N VAL A 31 -7.59 -1.30 -6.49
CA VAL A 31 -8.75 -1.52 -5.62
C VAL A 31 -9.43 -2.85 -5.96
N VAL A 32 -9.64 -3.14 -7.25
CA VAL A 32 -10.23 -4.40 -7.70
C VAL A 32 -9.32 -5.58 -7.35
N ARG A 33 -7.99 -5.42 -7.49
CA ARG A 33 -7.01 -6.44 -7.11
C ARG A 33 -7.10 -6.79 -5.62
N ILE A 34 -7.16 -5.79 -4.75
CA ILE A 34 -7.27 -5.97 -3.29
C ILE A 34 -8.59 -6.67 -2.92
N ILE A 35 -9.72 -6.24 -3.50
CA ILE A 35 -11.03 -6.87 -3.28
C ILE A 35 -11.02 -8.36 -3.69
N ASN A 36 -10.46 -8.66 -4.86
CA ASN A 36 -10.38 -10.04 -5.35
C ASN A 36 -9.51 -10.92 -4.47
N TYR A 37 -8.40 -10.39 -3.95
CA TYR A 37 -7.55 -11.07 -2.99
C TYR A 37 -8.32 -11.40 -1.69
N ILE A 38 -9.01 -10.43 -1.10
CA ILE A 38 -9.73 -10.58 0.17
C ILE A 38 -10.88 -11.60 0.08
N PHE A 39 -11.72 -11.50 -0.95
CA PHE A 39 -12.99 -12.24 -0.98
C PHE A 39 -12.99 -13.48 -1.86
N SER A 40 -12.17 -13.51 -2.90
CA SER A 40 -12.22 -14.56 -3.92
C SER A 40 -10.97 -15.46 -3.92
N GLY A 41 -9.99 -15.17 -3.05
CA GLY A 41 -8.68 -15.82 -3.15
C GLY A 41 -8.04 -15.60 -4.51
N GLY A 42 -8.31 -14.43 -5.12
CA GLY A 42 -7.78 -14.05 -6.44
C GLY A 42 -6.27 -13.85 -6.42
N THR A 43 -5.73 -13.34 -7.52
CA THR A 43 -4.28 -13.11 -7.64
C THR A 43 -3.79 -12.21 -6.51
N VAL A 44 -2.79 -12.70 -5.78
CA VAL A 44 -2.15 -11.98 -4.68
C VAL A 44 -1.56 -10.66 -5.20
N PRO A 45 -1.66 -9.55 -4.46
CA PRO A 45 -0.96 -8.32 -4.77
C PRO A 45 0.55 -8.54 -4.87
N ASP A 46 1.22 -7.79 -5.73
CA ASP A 46 2.65 -7.96 -5.99
C ASP A 46 3.39 -6.61 -5.91
N PRO A 47 4.10 -6.31 -4.81
CA PRO A 47 4.22 -7.10 -3.59
C PRO A 47 2.98 -7.00 -2.70
N LEU A 48 2.84 -7.89 -1.71
CA LEU A 48 1.67 -7.90 -0.81
C LEU A 48 1.54 -6.58 -0.03
N GLU A 49 2.67 -5.99 0.32
CA GLU A 49 2.80 -4.75 1.07
C GLU A 49 2.26 -3.54 0.29
N SER A 50 2.22 -3.59 -1.04
CA SER A 50 1.60 -2.53 -1.85
C SER A 50 0.08 -2.42 -1.63
N ALA A 51 -0.56 -3.49 -1.13
CA ALA A 51 -1.98 -3.56 -0.84
C ALA A 51 -2.35 -3.22 0.62
N ASP A 52 -1.37 -3.12 1.51
CA ASP A 52 -1.54 -2.62 2.89
C ASP A 52 -1.32 -1.10 2.87
N VAL A 53 -2.37 -0.36 2.54
CA VAL A 53 -2.25 1.08 2.24
C VAL A 53 -2.35 1.95 3.49
N ASP A 54 -2.86 1.38 4.59
CA ASP A 54 -2.88 2.04 5.89
C ASP A 54 -1.70 1.63 6.80
N CYS A 55 -0.82 0.73 6.34
CA CYS A 55 0.40 0.27 6.99
C CYS A 55 0.15 -0.41 8.35
N ASN A 56 -0.95 -1.16 8.45
CA ASN A 56 -1.31 -1.89 9.66
C ASN A 56 -0.78 -3.35 9.68
N SER A 57 0.01 -3.74 8.67
CA SER A 57 0.53 -5.08 8.42
C SER A 57 -0.53 -6.13 8.07
N SER A 58 -1.71 -5.72 7.63
CA SER A 58 -2.82 -6.60 7.24
C SER A 58 -3.59 -6.03 6.05
N VAL A 59 -3.70 -6.80 4.97
CA VAL A 59 -4.52 -6.44 3.81
C VAL A 59 -5.97 -6.80 4.07
N THR A 60 -6.82 -5.79 4.25
CA THR A 60 -8.22 -5.91 4.67
C THR A 60 -9.15 -5.00 3.86
N ILE A 61 -10.45 -5.01 4.18
CA ILE A 61 -11.41 -4.10 3.56
C ILE A 61 -11.16 -2.63 3.90
N SER A 62 -10.45 -2.35 5.02
CA SER A 62 -10.07 -0.99 5.40
C SER A 62 -9.15 -0.38 4.36
N ASP A 63 -8.22 -1.17 3.82
CA ASP A 63 -7.29 -0.77 2.76
C ASP A 63 -8.01 -0.37 1.48
N VAL A 64 -9.04 -1.13 1.11
CA VAL A 64 -9.90 -0.82 -0.04
C VAL A 64 -10.58 0.55 0.13
N VAL A 65 -11.18 0.80 1.30
CA VAL A 65 -11.87 2.07 1.58
C VAL A 65 -10.89 3.24 1.59
N TYR A 66 -9.71 3.02 2.17
CA TYR A 66 -8.63 4.00 2.20
C TYR A 66 -8.18 4.38 0.79
N LEU A 67 -7.90 3.38 -0.06
CA LEU A 67 -7.41 3.59 -1.41
C LEU A 67 -8.44 4.29 -2.31
N ILE A 68 -9.72 3.93 -2.18
CA ILE A 68 -10.82 4.64 -2.86
C ILE A 68 -10.88 6.11 -2.43
N SER A 69 -10.77 6.39 -1.13
CA SER A 69 -10.78 7.76 -0.60
C SER A 69 -9.61 8.57 -1.16
N HIS A 70 -8.42 7.97 -1.24
CA HIS A 70 -7.26 8.60 -1.86
C HIS A 70 -7.49 8.94 -3.33
N ILE A 71 -7.91 7.96 -4.14
CA ILE A 71 -8.09 8.09 -5.59
C ILE A 71 -9.16 9.15 -5.94
N PHE A 72 -10.30 9.15 -5.25
CA PHE A 72 -11.44 9.98 -5.65
C PHE A 72 -11.63 11.26 -4.84
N SER A 73 -11.17 11.28 -3.59
CA SER A 73 -11.42 12.42 -2.68
C SER A 73 -10.14 13.17 -2.31
N GLY A 74 -8.98 12.75 -2.82
CA GLY A 74 -7.69 13.28 -2.40
C GLY A 74 -7.41 13.02 -0.92
N GLY A 75 -7.90 11.88 -0.41
CA GLY A 75 -7.65 11.43 0.95
C GLY A 75 -6.17 11.19 1.24
N PRO A 76 -5.84 10.77 2.47
CA PRO A 76 -4.46 10.52 2.89
C PRO A 76 -3.68 9.66 1.88
N VAL A 77 -2.40 9.97 1.68
CA VAL A 77 -1.53 9.19 0.81
C VAL A 77 -1.31 7.80 1.40
N PRO A 78 -1.42 6.72 0.60
CA PRO A 78 -1.07 5.36 1.05
C PRO A 78 0.30 5.36 1.70
N CYS A 79 0.38 4.87 2.93
CA CYS A 79 1.63 4.70 3.68
C CYS A 79 2.67 5.80 3.42
N ALA A 80 2.61 6.91 4.16
CA ALA A 80 3.54 8.04 3.98
C ALA A 80 5.04 7.66 4.04
N ALA A 81 5.36 6.50 4.64
CA ALA A 81 6.71 5.93 4.72
C ALA A 81 7.18 5.19 3.45
N CYS A 82 6.30 4.92 2.48
CA CYS A 82 6.67 4.34 1.19
C CYS A 82 7.14 5.36 0.16
N LEU A 83 7.13 6.64 0.51
CA LEU A 83 7.69 7.67 -0.35
C LEU A 83 9.22 7.63 -0.23
N PRO A 84 9.96 7.61 -1.35
CA PRO A 84 11.41 7.76 -1.33
C PRO A 84 11.86 9.12 -0.78
#